data_AF-I3CIG4-F1
#
_entry.id   AF-I3CIG4-F1
#
_cell.length_a   1.000
_cell.length_b   1.000
_cell.length_c   1.000
_cell.angle_alpha   90.00
_cell.angle_beta   90.00
_cell.angle_gamma   90.00
#
_symmetry.space_group_name_H-M   'P 1'
#
loop_
_entity.id
_entity.type
_entity.pdbx_description
1 polymer ?
#
loop_
_entity_poly.entity_id
_entity_poly.type
_entity_poly.pdbx_seq_one_letter_code
_entity_poly.pdbx_strand_id
1 'polypeptide(L)'
;MMQTRLLVCVNKRLLNQPSCATRGGVEIAEALEKAISEQQLPLTVQRFYCLGHCQEGANVKIAPQGQFFHSVTLADIPLILKTALSTSLYLNGGKC
;
A
#
# COMPACT_ATOMS: atom_id res chain seq x y z
N MET A 1 -15.98 6.26 12.32
CA MET A 1 -14.87 5.34 12.03
C MET A 1 -14.09 5.86 10.84
N MET A 2 -12.77 5.97 10.96
CA MET A 2 -11.89 6.36 9.88
C MET A 2 -11.41 5.13 9.12
N GLN A 3 -11.68 5.09 7.81
CA GLN A 3 -11.27 3.98 6.97
C GLN A 3 -9.80 4.09 6.59
N THR A 4 -9.02 3.07 6.98
CA THR A 4 -7.61 2.94 6.63
C THR A 4 -7.47 2.42 5.21
N ARG A 5 -6.65 3.11 4.42
CA ARG A 5 -6.41 2.82 3.01
C ARG A 5 -4.95 2.52 2.75
N LEU A 6 -4.70 1.58 1.85
CA LEU A 6 -3.38 1.31 1.27
C LEU A 6 -3.32 2.03 -0.07
N LEU A 7 -2.59 3.15 -0.13
CA LEU A 7 -2.31 3.84 -1.38
C LEU A 7 -1.15 3.12 -2.07
N VAL A 8 -1.42 2.45 -3.19
CA VAL A 8 -0.41 1.69 -3.93
C VAL A 8 -0.03 2.43 -5.19
N CYS A 9 1.25 2.76 -5.35
CA CYS A 9 1.70 3.47 -6.54
C CYS A 9 1.74 2.52 -7.74
N VAL A 10 0.86 2.76 -8.72
CA VAL A 10 0.79 2.00 -9.99
C VAL A 10 1.29 2.81 -11.18
N ASN A 11 1.98 3.92 -10.93
CA ASN A 11 2.41 4.82 -11.98
C ASN A 11 3.41 4.14 -12.92
N LYS A 12 3.15 4.22 -14.23
CA LYS A 12 4.04 3.79 -15.31
C LYS A 12 4.55 5.03 -16.03
N ARG A 13 5.87 5.20 -16.09
CA ARG A 13 6.50 6.29 -16.86
C ARG A 13 6.93 5.79 -18.24
N LEU A 14 7.04 6.73 -19.18
CA LEU A 14 7.61 6.49 -20.50
C LEU A 14 9.15 6.48 -20.44
N LEU A 15 9.79 5.90 -21.45
CA LEU A 15 11.23 5.99 -21.71
C LEU A 15 12.15 5.54 -20.56
N ASN A 16 12.01 4.29 -20.11
CA ASN A 16 12.87 3.63 -19.09
C ASN A 16 13.09 4.42 -17.78
N GLN A 17 12.26 5.42 -17.50
CA GLN A 17 12.33 6.13 -16.23
C GLN A 17 11.87 5.23 -15.09
N PRO A 18 12.53 5.28 -13.91
CA PRO A 18 12.08 4.57 -12.72
C PRO A 18 10.60 4.87 -12.42
N SER A 19 9.81 3.82 -12.27
CA SER A 19 8.38 3.92 -11.96
C SER A 19 7.96 2.73 -11.11
N CYS A 20 6.88 2.88 -10.33
CA CYS A 20 6.43 1.78 -9.48
C CYS A 20 5.81 0.66 -10.31
N ALA A 21 5.13 0.96 -11.41
CA ALA A 21 4.59 -0.08 -12.30
C ALA A 21 5.69 -0.99 -12.86
N THR A 22 6.83 -0.43 -13.29
CA THR A 22 7.98 -1.23 -13.77
C THR A 22 8.68 -2.04 -12.67
N ARG A 23 8.31 -1.82 -11.40
CA ARG A 23 8.86 -2.51 -10.22
C ARG A 23 7.81 -3.38 -9.51
N GLY A 24 6.75 -3.77 -10.21
CA GLY A 24 5.72 -4.66 -9.67
C GLY A 24 4.54 -3.96 -8.98
N GLY A 25 4.41 -2.64 -9.11
CA GLY A 25 3.39 -1.88 -8.38
C GLY A 25 1.94 -2.28 -8.70
N VAL A 26 1.68 -2.77 -9.91
CA VAL A 26 0.34 -3.25 -10.31
C VAL A 26 0.07 -4.60 -9.64
N GLU A 27 1.03 -5.51 -9.71
CA GLU A 27 0.98 -6.84 -9.11
C GLU A 27 0.85 -6.76 -7.58
N ILE A 28 1.53 -5.81 -6.94
CA ILE A 28 1.40 -5.54 -5.50
C ILE A 28 -0.01 -5.05 -5.15
N ALA A 29 -0.60 -4.18 -5.97
CA ALA A 29 -1.97 -3.70 -5.73
C ALA A 29 -2.98 -4.86 -5.81
N GLU A 30 -2.86 -5.71 -6.83
CA GLU A 30 -3.69 -6.89 -7.00
C GLU A 30 -3.53 -7.89 -5.86
N ALA A 31 -2.29 -8.15 -5.42
CA ALA A 31 -2.02 -9.05 -4.31
C ALA A 31 -2.63 -8.53 -2.98
N LEU A 32 -2.53 -7.22 -2.72
CA LEU A 32 -3.16 -6.60 -1.55
C LEU A 32 -4.68 -6.69 -1.61
N GLU A 33 -5.28 -6.40 -2.76
CA GLU A 33 -6.73 -6.48 -2.97
C GLU A 33 -7.24 -7.91 -2.73
N LYS A 34 -6.56 -8.90 -3.32
CA LYS A 34 -6.88 -10.32 -3.15
C LYS A 34 -6.79 -10.71 -1.68
N ALA A 35 -5.68 -10.39 -1.01
CA ALA A 35 -5.47 -10.77 0.39
C ALA A 35 -6.50 -10.11 1.33
N ILE A 36 -6.85 -8.84 1.10
CA ILE A 36 -7.89 -8.13 1.86
C ILE A 36 -9.25 -8.79 1.67
N SER A 37 -9.61 -9.14 0.43
CA SER A 37 -10.88 -9.79 0.12
C SER A 37 -10.97 -11.20 0.74
N GLU A 38 -9.92 -12.01 0.58
CA GLU A 38 -9.89 -13.40 1.09
C GLU A 38 -9.96 -13.47 2.62
N GLN A 39 -9.37 -12.50 3.31
CA GLN A 39 -9.36 -12.42 4.77
C GLN A 39 -10.45 -11.51 5.33
N GLN A 40 -11.31 -10.93 4.48
CA GLN A 40 -12.39 -10.02 4.86
C GLN A 40 -11.92 -8.85 5.76
N LEU A 41 -10.75 -8.30 5.45
CA LEU A 41 -10.13 -7.26 6.28
C LEU A 41 -10.85 -5.91 6.10
N PRO A 42 -10.99 -5.09 7.16
CA PRO A 42 -11.62 -3.76 7.11
C PRO A 42 -10.69 -2.69 6.51
N LEU A 43 -9.93 -3.05 5.48
CA LEU A 43 -8.99 -2.18 4.76
C LEU A 43 -9.44 -2.04 3.31
N THR A 44 -9.00 -0.99 2.64
CA THR A 44 -9.19 -0.87 1.19
C THR A 44 -7.88 -0.49 0.50
N VAL A 45 -7.72 -0.93 -0.74
CA VAL A 45 -6.62 -0.50 -1.62
C VAL A 45 -7.11 0.64 -2.49
N GLN A 46 -6.27 1.65 -2.63
CA GLN A 46 -6.45 2.72 -3.60
C GLN A 46 -5.21 2.74 -4.49
N ARG A 47 -5.38 2.30 -5.74
CA ARG A 47 -4.35 2.50 -6.77
C ARG A 47 -4.15 4.00 -6.98
N PHE A 48 -2.92 4.47 -6.87
CA PHE A 48 -2.56 5.89 -6.88
C PHE A 48 -1.50 6.18 -7.93
N TYR A 49 -1.63 7.33 -8.59
CA TYR A 49 -0.66 7.80 -9.58
C TYR A 49 0.39 8.68 -8.91
N CYS A 50 1.57 8.07 -8.74
CA CYS A 50 2.82 8.69 -8.28
C CYS A 50 2.78 9.20 -6.84
N LEU A 51 3.59 8.57 -5.99
CA LEU A 51 3.81 9.01 -4.61
C LEU A 51 5.08 9.85 -4.44
N GLY A 52 5.71 10.31 -5.54
CA GLY A 52 6.96 11.09 -5.51
C GLY A 52 8.24 10.26 -5.31
N HIS A 53 8.16 9.05 -4.75
CA HIS A 53 9.32 8.21 -4.40
C HIS A 53 9.75 7.23 -5.50
N CYS A 54 9.82 7.67 -6.77
CA CYS A 54 10.04 6.76 -7.91
C CYS A 54 11.37 5.99 -7.83
N GLN A 55 12.43 6.58 -7.26
CA GLN A 55 13.74 5.95 -7.11
C GLN A 55 13.75 4.80 -6.11
N GLU A 56 12.82 4.82 -5.16
CA GLU A 56 12.71 3.87 -4.04
C GLU A 56 11.51 2.90 -4.22
N GLY A 57 10.80 2.97 -5.36
CA GLY A 57 9.63 2.13 -5.60
C GLY A 57 9.92 0.62 -5.70
N ALA A 58 8.91 -0.25 -5.72
CA ALA A 58 7.49 0.06 -5.64
C ALA A 58 7.07 0.59 -4.25
N ASN A 59 6.10 1.50 -4.22
CA ASN A 59 5.72 2.24 -3.02
C ASN A 59 4.29 1.96 -2.59
N VAL A 60 4.09 1.76 -1.29
CA VAL A 60 2.78 1.65 -0.64
C VAL A 60 2.73 2.62 0.55
N LYS A 61 1.63 3.33 0.72
CA LYS A 61 1.43 4.28 1.82
C LYS A 61 0.15 3.94 2.58
N ILE A 62 0.25 3.81 3.90
CA ILE A 62 -0.92 3.74 4.78
C ILE A 62 -1.46 5.16 4.98
N ALA A 63 -2.76 5.34 4.70
CA ALA A 63 -3.47 6.61 4.80
C ALA A 63 -4.76 6.48 5.65
N PRO A 64 -5.22 7.56 6.32
CA PRO A 64 -4.67 8.92 6.33
C PRO A 64 -3.41 9.08 7.20
N GLN A 65 -3.17 8.17 8.14
CA GLN A 65 -1.99 8.13 8.99
C GLN A 65 -1.21 6.84 8.74
N GLY A 66 0.06 6.78 9.15
CA GLY A 66 0.92 5.60 9.03
C GLY A 66 2.16 5.86 8.18
N GLN A 67 2.90 4.80 7.86
CA GLN A 67 4.20 4.90 7.19
C GLN A 67 4.13 4.69 5.67
N PHE A 68 5.24 5.04 5.00
CA PHE A 68 5.55 4.56 3.66
C PHE A 68 6.29 3.22 3.74
N PHE A 69 6.03 2.38 2.75
CA PHE A 69 6.83 1.21 2.43
C PHE A 69 7.44 1.44 1.05
N HIS A 70 8.75 1.25 0.98
CA HIS A 70 9.57 1.41 -0.22
C HIS A 70 10.15 0.05 -0.61
N SER A 71 10.55 -0.09 -1.88
CA SER A 71 11.10 -1.32 -2.46
C SER A 71 10.22 -2.54 -2.19
N VAL A 72 8.90 -2.33 -2.15
CA VAL A 72 7.93 -3.35 -1.78
C VAL A 72 7.96 -4.49 -2.79
N THR A 73 7.90 -5.70 -2.26
CA THR A 73 7.76 -6.95 -3.01
C THR A 73 6.52 -7.71 -2.53
N LEU A 74 6.16 -8.80 -3.23
CA LEU A 74 5.05 -9.65 -2.81
C LEU A 74 5.28 -10.31 -1.43
N ALA A 75 6.53 -10.45 -0.99
CA ALA A 75 6.85 -11.01 0.32
C ALA A 75 6.47 -10.06 1.48
N ASP A 76 6.34 -8.76 1.21
CA ASP A 76 6.04 -7.74 2.23
C ASP A 76 4.54 -7.59 2.50
N ILE A 77 3.68 -8.23 1.69
CA ILE A 77 2.22 -8.16 1.79
C ILE A 77 1.71 -8.46 3.22
N PRO A 78 2.14 -9.55 3.89
CA PRO A 78 1.67 -9.84 5.25
C PRO A 78 2.04 -8.75 6.26
N LEU A 79 3.25 -8.18 6.14
CA LEU A 79 3.72 -7.11 7.03
C LEU A 79 2.91 -5.84 6.82
N ILE A 80 2.67 -5.43 5.58
CA ILE A 80 1.90 -4.23 5.23
C ILE A 80 0.47 -4.33 5.79
N LEU A 81 -0.19 -5.48 5.62
CA LEU A 81 -1.55 -5.70 6.14
C LEU A 81 -1.57 -5.62 7.67
N LYS A 82 -0.62 -6.28 8.35
CA LYS A 82 -0.49 -6.22 9.81
C LYS A 82 -0.32 -4.79 10.31
N THR A 83 0.56 -4.00 9.70
CA THR A 83 0.78 -2.60 10.08
C THR A 83 -0.46 -1.75 9.81
N ALA A 84 -1.15 -1.96 8.69
CA ALA A 84 -2.35 -1.21 8.35
C ALA A 84 -3.52 -1.52 9.31
N LEU A 85 -3.70 -2.77 9.70
CA LEU A 85 -4.67 -3.16 10.73
C LEU A 85 -4.35 -2.52 12.07
N SER A 86 -3.10 -2.60 12.52
CA SER A 86 -2.66 -1.95 13.76
C SER A 86 -2.90 -0.43 13.73
N THR A 87 -2.64 0.20 12.57
CA THR A 87 -2.92 1.62 12.36
C THR A 87 -4.42 1.91 12.42
N SER A 88 -5.24 1.07 11.77
CA SER A 88 -6.69 1.22 11.77
C SER A 88 -7.29 1.13 13.16
N LEU A 89 -6.82 0.18 13.99
CA LEU A 89 -7.23 0.05 15.38
C LEU A 89 -6.89 1.31 16.18
N TYR A 90 -5.67 1.83 16.03
CA TYR A 90 -5.25 3.07 16.69
C TYR A 90 -6.14 4.27 16.30
N LEU A 91 -6.52 4.38 15.03
CA LEU A 91 -7.38 5.47 14.54
C LEU A 91 -8.84 5.37 14.99
N ASN A 92 -9.33 4.16 15.28
CA ASN A 92 -10.75 3.91 15.54
C ASN A 92 -11.09 3.62 17.00
N GLY A 93 -10.11 3.51 17.90
CA GLY A 93 -10.34 3.19 19.30
C GLY A 93 -9.15 3.51 20.20
N GLY A 94 -8.59 4.72 20.05
CA GLY A 94 -7.32 5.12 20.65
C GLY A 94 -7.09 4.73 22.12
N LYS A 95 -5.80 4.48 22.39
CA LYS A 95 -5.09 4.23 23.66
C LYS A 95 -5.02 2.77 24.10
N CYS A 96 -3.77 2.32 24.24
CA CYS A 96 -3.37 1.36 25.27
C CYS A 96 -3.84 1.83 26.65
#